data_AF-E3WAN0-F1
#
_entry.id   AF-E3WAN0-F1
#
_cell.length_a   1.000
_cell.length_b   1.000
_cell.length_c   1.000
_cell.angle_alpha   90.00
_cell.angle_beta   90.00
_cell.angle_gamma   90.00
#
_symmetry.space_group_name_H-M   'P 1'
#
loop_
_entity.id
_entity.type
_entity.pdbx_description
1 polymer ?
#
loop_
_entity_poly.entity_id
_entity_poly.type
_entity_poly.pdbx_seq_one_letter_code
_entity_poly.pdbx_strand_id
1 'polypeptide(L)'
;MIFTLRKKEILIDILVRLPAKALVRFLCTCKSWSDLIGSSSFVSTHLHSNVAKHDHVYLLCLHYSNFELQADPDDPYVKQEFQWSLFSNQTFEECSMLSHPLGITEHYVMYGSSNGLICISDEILNFDSPIC
;
A
#
# COMPACT_ATOMS: atom_id res chain seq x y z
N MET A 1 -2.80 -26.51 -31.59
CA MET A 1 -3.53 -25.79 -30.51
C MET A 1 -2.87 -25.91 -29.13
N ILE A 2 -2.11 -26.98 -28.82
CA ILE A 2 -1.48 -27.20 -27.49
C ILE A 2 -0.20 -26.35 -27.26
N PHE A 3 0.61 -26.14 -28.30
CA PHE A 3 1.87 -25.37 -28.19
C PHE A 3 1.67 -23.88 -27.91
N THR A 4 0.54 -23.29 -28.31
CA THR A 4 0.20 -21.88 -28.07
C THR A 4 -0.29 -21.64 -26.65
N LEU A 5 -1.00 -22.62 -26.06
CA LEU A 5 -1.46 -22.57 -24.66
C LEU A 5 -0.29 -22.53 -23.68
N ARG A 6 0.70 -23.42 -23.88
CA ARG A 6 1.90 -23.48 -23.01
C ARG A 6 2.70 -22.18 -23.01
N LYS A 7 2.77 -21.48 -24.15
CA LYS A 7 3.44 -20.16 -24.24
C LYS A 7 2.71 -19.08 -23.45
N LYS A 8 1.38 -19.11 -23.44
CA LYS A 8 0.55 -18.15 -22.70
C LYS A 8 0.69 -18.35 -21.19
N GLU A 9 0.72 -19.60 -20.72
CA GLU A 9 0.93 -19.93 -19.31
C GLU A 9 2.29 -19.46 -18.79
N ILE A 10 3.36 -19.72 -19.56
CA ILE A 10 4.72 -19.25 -19.22
C ILE A 10 4.76 -17.72 -19.17
N LEU A 11 4.12 -17.04 -20.12
CA LEU A 11 4.03 -15.59 -20.11
C LEU A 11 3.34 -15.09 -18.84
N ILE A 12 2.19 -15.66 -18.48
CA ILE A 12 1.47 -15.29 -17.25
C ILE A 12 2.35 -15.49 -16.01
N ASP A 13 3.03 -16.64 -15.89
CA ASP A 13 3.91 -16.93 -14.76
C ASP A 13 5.07 -15.93 -14.65
N ILE A 14 5.66 -15.49 -15.78
CA ILE A 14 6.67 -14.43 -15.79
C ILE A 14 6.07 -13.11 -15.30
N LEU A 15 4.91 -12.72 -15.81
CA LEU A 15 4.29 -11.43 -15.49
C LEU A 15 3.77 -11.35 -14.07
N VAL A 16 3.23 -12.44 -13.52
CA VAL A 16 2.78 -12.52 -12.12
C VAL A 16 3.93 -12.26 -11.14
N ARG A 17 5.19 -12.50 -11.54
CA ARG A 17 6.37 -12.26 -10.70
C ARG A 17 6.91 -10.84 -10.78
N LEU A 18 6.39 -10.00 -11.68
CA LEU A 18 6.85 -8.63 -11.83
C LEU A 18 6.16 -7.71 -10.81
N PRO A 19 6.87 -6.67 -10.31
CA PRO A 19 6.25 -5.67 -9.46
C PRO A 19 5.17 -4.91 -10.22
N ALA A 20 4.11 -4.48 -9.51
CA ALA A 20 2.97 -3.77 -10.10
C ALA A 20 3.40 -2.56 -10.94
N LYS A 21 4.43 -1.81 -10.50
CA LYS A 21 4.99 -0.66 -11.22
C LYS A 21 5.52 -1.02 -12.62
N ALA A 22 6.10 -2.21 -12.80
CA ALA A 22 6.54 -2.69 -14.10
C ALA A 22 5.35 -3.09 -14.99
N LEU A 23 4.37 -3.79 -14.42
CA LEU A 23 3.15 -4.21 -15.13
C LEU A 23 2.35 -3.02 -15.67
N VAL A 24 2.23 -1.93 -14.91
CA VAL A 24 1.56 -0.71 -15.37
C VAL A 24 2.19 -0.15 -16.66
N ARG A 25 3.52 -0.26 -16.82
CA ARG A 25 4.20 0.16 -18.06
C ARG A 25 3.82 -0.74 -19.24
N PHE A 26 3.58 -2.03 -18.98
CA PHE A 26 3.19 -2.99 -20.02
C PHE A 26 1.75 -2.80 -20.52
N LEU A 27 0.87 -2.21 -19.70
CA LEU A 27 -0.48 -1.83 -20.14
C LEU A 27 -0.46 -0.93 -21.39
N CYS A 28 0.58 -0.08 -21.53
CA CYS A 28 0.71 0.85 -22.64
C CYS A 28 1.31 0.24 -23.92
N THR A 29 1.67 -1.06 -23.93
CA THR A 29 2.40 -1.67 -25.06
C THR A 29 1.49 -2.13 -26.19
N CYS A 30 0.47 -2.94 -25.88
CA CYS A 30 -0.58 -3.31 -26.84
C CYS A 30 -1.86 -3.77 -26.10
N LYS A 31 -2.98 -3.83 -26.83
CA LYS A 31 -4.28 -4.25 -26.29
C LYS A 31 -4.21 -5.62 -25.62
N SER A 32 -3.55 -6.60 -26.23
CA SER A 32 -3.44 -7.95 -25.66
C SER A 32 -2.74 -7.97 -24.30
N TRP A 33 -1.74 -7.11 -24.09
CA TRP A 33 -1.07 -6.95 -22.80
C TRP A 33 -1.97 -6.25 -21.77
N SER A 34 -2.65 -5.19 -22.19
CA SER A 34 -3.65 -4.49 -21.36
C SER A 34 -4.77 -5.43 -20.92
N ASP A 35 -5.35 -6.21 -21.84
CA ASP A 35 -6.44 -7.14 -21.56
C ASP A 35 -5.99 -8.28 -20.64
N LEU A 36 -4.77 -8.79 -20.83
CA LEU A 36 -4.22 -9.85 -19.99
C LEU A 36 -3.99 -9.36 -18.56
N ILE A 37 -3.26 -8.25 -18.40
CA ILE A 37 -2.89 -7.71 -17.08
C ILE A 37 -4.13 -7.15 -16.37
N GLY A 38 -5.07 -6.55 -17.10
CA GLY A 38 -6.32 -6.03 -16.57
C GLY A 38 -7.38 -7.09 -16.26
N SER A 39 -7.15 -8.36 -16.64
CA SER A 39 -8.10 -9.43 -16.34
C SER A 39 -8.18 -9.72 -14.85
N SER A 40 -9.39 -9.96 -14.33
CA SER A 40 -9.61 -10.24 -12.90
C SER A 40 -8.84 -11.45 -12.40
N SER A 41 -8.67 -12.48 -13.24
CA SER A 41 -7.89 -13.68 -12.92
C SER A 41 -6.40 -13.37 -12.76
N PHE A 42 -5.84 -12.55 -13.64
CA PHE A 42 -4.44 -12.11 -13.53
C PHE A 42 -4.24 -11.27 -12.28
N VAL A 43 -5.10 -10.27 -12.05
CA VAL A 43 -5.03 -9.39 -10.87
C VAL A 43 -5.11 -10.20 -9.58
N SER A 44 -6.07 -11.11 -9.46
CA SER A 44 -6.22 -11.98 -8.28
C SER A 44 -5.00 -12.88 -8.06
N THR A 45 -4.46 -13.47 -9.13
CA THR A 45 -3.28 -14.34 -9.07
C THR A 45 -2.03 -13.55 -8.67
N HIS A 46 -1.86 -12.33 -9.21
CA HIS A 46 -0.76 -11.43 -8.86
C HIS A 46 -0.82 -11.00 -7.39
N LEU A 47 -1.99 -10.59 -6.91
CA LEU A 47 -2.20 -10.22 -5.50
C LEU A 47 -1.87 -11.39 -4.58
N HIS A 48 -2.42 -12.58 -4.85
CA HIS A 48 -2.17 -13.76 -4.02
C HIS A 48 -0.69 -14.17 -4.03
N SER A 49 -0.01 -14.09 -5.18
CA SER A 49 1.42 -14.42 -5.27
C SER A 49 2.28 -13.47 -4.42
N ASN A 50 1.96 -12.17 -4.41
CA ASN A 50 2.69 -11.19 -3.59
C ASN A 50 2.47 -11.40 -2.10
N VAL A 51 1.23 -11.71 -1.68
CA VAL A 51 0.93 -12.01 -0.27
C VAL A 51 1.67 -13.25 0.20
N ALA A 52 1.70 -14.32 -0.61
CA ALA A 52 2.33 -15.59 -0.24
C ALA A 52 3.87 -15.51 -0.13
N LYS A 53 4.51 -14.58 -0.84
CA LYS A 53 5.97 -14.44 -0.82
C LYS A 53 6.49 -13.60 0.35
N HIS A 54 5.61 -12.86 1.03
CA HIS A 54 5.97 -11.92 2.10
C HIS A 54 7.03 -10.86 1.72
N ASP A 55 7.35 -10.71 0.43
CA ASP A 55 8.40 -9.79 -0.07
C ASP A 55 8.06 -8.31 0.20
N HIS A 56 6.80 -8.01 0.51
CA HIS A 56 6.27 -6.65 0.67
C HIS A 56 5.37 -6.51 1.90
N VAL A 57 5.71 -7.20 3.00
CA VAL A 57 5.07 -6.95 4.30
C VAL A 57 5.72 -5.73 4.92
N TYR A 58 4.90 -4.74 5.23
CA TYR A 58 5.33 -3.53 5.90
C TYR A 58 4.59 -3.35 7.22
N LEU A 59 5.26 -2.71 8.17
CA LEU A 59 4.68 -2.30 9.43
C LEU A 59 4.20 -0.86 9.30
N LEU A 60 2.98 -0.61 9.76
CA LEU A 60 2.38 0.71 9.78
C LEU A 60 2.43 1.22 11.22
N CYS A 61 3.18 2.30 11.45
CA CYS A 61 3.47 2.77 12.80
C CYS A 61 3.02 4.22 12.99
N LEU A 62 2.23 4.44 14.03
CA LEU A 62 1.92 5.77 14.57
C LEU A 62 3.02 6.14 15.56
N HIS A 63 3.68 7.27 15.32
CA HIS A 63 4.74 7.77 16.19
C HIS A 63 4.70 9.29 16.24
N TYR A 64 5.42 9.87 17.19
CA TYR A 64 5.57 11.32 17.28
C TYR A 64 6.48 11.80 16.17
N SER A 65 6.10 12.91 15.53
CA SER A 65 7.04 13.62 14.67
C SER A 65 8.24 14.05 15.52
N ASN A 66 9.46 13.69 15.12
CA ASN A 66 10.71 14.09 15.77
C ASN A 66 11.01 15.57 15.52
N PHE A 67 10.05 16.45 15.81
CA PHE A 67 10.34 17.85 15.95
C PHE A 67 11.19 18.00 17.21
N GLU A 68 12.51 18.16 17.02
CA GLU A 68 13.43 18.72 18.00
C GLU A 68 13.01 20.17 18.27
N LEU A 69 11.81 20.36 18.83
CA LEU A 69 11.49 21.62 19.45
C LEU A 69 12.30 21.62 20.74
N GLN A 70 13.15 22.63 20.88
CA GLN A 70 13.43 23.23 22.19
C GLN A 70 12.07 23.65 22.75
N ALA A 71 11.28 22.68 23.21
CA ALA A 71 9.97 22.92 23.75
C ALA A 71 10.22 23.57 25.10
N ASP A 72 9.81 24.82 25.22
CA ASP A 72 9.59 25.42 26.52
C ASP A 72 8.58 24.50 27.25
N PRO A 73 8.94 23.86 28.37
CA PRO A 73 8.05 22.99 29.12
C PRO A 73 6.74 23.69 29.52
N ASP A 74 6.74 25.02 29.54
CA ASP A 74 5.62 25.87 29.94
C ASP A 74 4.79 26.40 28.75
N ASP A 75 5.07 26.03 27.50
CA ASP A 75 4.26 26.46 26.35
C ASP A 75 3.03 25.54 26.14
N PRO A 76 1.80 25.99 26.47
CA PRO A 76 0.59 25.20 26.30
C PRO A 76 0.15 25.06 24.83
N TYR A 77 0.85 25.69 23.88
CA TYR A 77 0.52 25.68 22.45
C TYR A 77 1.37 24.70 21.63
N VAL A 78 2.30 23.94 22.22
CA VAL A 78 3.03 22.89 21.49
C VAL A 78 2.06 21.75 21.17
N LYS A 79 1.54 21.78 19.94
CA LYS A 79 0.67 20.72 19.42
C LYS A 79 1.53 19.51 19.07
N GLN A 80 1.34 18.42 19.80
CA GLN A 80 2.06 17.18 19.55
C GLN A 80 1.49 16.55 18.27
N GLU A 81 2.25 16.62 17.17
CA GLU A 81 1.81 16.09 15.88
C GLU A 81 2.19 14.61 15.76
N PHE A 82 1.18 13.78 15.58
CA PHE A 82 1.33 12.37 15.29
C PHE A 82 1.56 12.17 13.79
N GLN A 83 2.42 11.23 13.45
CA GLN A 83 2.71 10.88 12.07
C GLN A 83 2.63 9.37 11.87
N TRP A 84 2.13 8.98 10.71
CA TRP A 84 2.14 7.61 10.26
C TRP A 84 3.30 7.38 9.29
N SER A 85 4.10 6.34 9.56
CA SER A 85 5.15 5.91 8.64
C SER A 85 5.07 4.42 8.40
N LEU A 86 5.53 4.05 7.21
CA LEU A 86 5.64 2.69 6.73
C LEU A 86 7.07 2.19 6.98
N PHE A 87 7.22 1.08 7.68
CA PHE A 87 8.50 0.48 8.03
C PHE A 87 8.66 -0.88 7.37
N SER A 88 9.88 -1.24 7.02
CA SER A 88 10.22 -2.58 6.56
C SER A 88 9.99 -3.57 7.69
N ASN A 89 9.26 -4.66 7.44
CA ASN A 89 9.07 -5.70 8.45
C ASN A 89 10.36 -6.48 8.76
N GLN A 90 11.36 -6.43 7.88
CA GLN A 90 12.62 -7.16 8.06
C GLN A 90 13.70 -6.29 8.73
N THR A 91 13.86 -5.06 8.26
CA THR A 91 14.94 -4.17 8.71
C THR A 91 14.47 -3.16 9.75
N PHE A 92 13.15 -2.98 9.93
CA PHE A 92 12.57 -1.93 10.76
C PHE A 92 13.02 -0.52 10.38
N GLU A 93 13.53 -0.35 9.16
CA GLU A 93 13.87 0.95 8.61
C GLU A 93 12.63 1.63 8.04
N GLU A 94 12.54 2.94 8.24
CA GLU A 94 11.48 3.75 7.67
C GLU A 94 11.59 3.75 6.14
N CYS A 95 10.55 3.23 5.48
CA CYS A 95 10.46 3.16 4.03
C CYS A 95 9.80 4.41 3.46
N SER A 96 8.76 4.92 4.13
CA SER A 96 8.00 6.09 3.68
C SER A 96 7.20 6.69 4.81
N MET A 97 7.28 8.00 4.95
CA MET A 97 6.30 8.79 5.67
C MET A 97 4.99 8.84 4.87
N LEU A 98 3.85 8.67 5.56
CA LEU A 98 2.53 8.80 4.96
C LEU A 98 1.97 10.18 5.28
N SER A 99 1.57 10.90 4.24
CA SER A 99 0.85 12.17 4.34
C SER A 99 -0.63 11.96 4.06
N HIS A 100 -1.49 12.71 4.75
CA HIS A 100 -2.90 12.76 4.41
C HIS A 100 -3.06 13.21 2.94
N PRO A 101 -3.89 12.53 2.10
CA PRO A 101 -4.02 12.85 0.68
C PRO A 101 -4.47 14.29 0.40
N LEU A 102 -5.19 14.90 1.34
CA LEU A 102 -5.69 16.27 1.25
C LEU A 102 -4.76 17.30 1.94
N GLY A 103 -3.59 16.88 2.43
CA GLY A 103 -2.65 17.75 3.12
C GLY A 103 -3.14 18.24 4.49
N ILE A 104 -4.16 17.59 5.05
CA ILE A 104 -4.75 17.91 6.35
C ILE A 104 -3.87 17.26 7.43
N THR A 105 -3.47 18.02 8.46
CA THR A 105 -2.66 17.54 9.59
C THR A 105 -3.51 17.19 10.82
N GLU A 106 -4.82 17.08 10.64
CA GLU A 106 -5.75 16.66 11.68
C GLU A 106 -5.66 15.15 11.94
N HIS A 107 -6.22 14.73 13.08
CA HIS A 107 -6.13 13.36 13.56
C HIS A 107 -7.01 12.44 12.70
N TYR A 108 -6.41 11.74 11.73
CA TYR A 108 -7.06 10.67 11.02
C TYR A 108 -6.70 9.30 11.60
N VAL A 109 -7.67 8.39 11.62
CA VAL A 109 -7.51 7.02 12.10
C VAL A 109 -7.36 6.08 10.91
N MET A 110 -6.46 5.11 11.05
CA MET A 110 -6.36 3.99 10.11
C MET A 110 -7.11 2.78 10.63
N TYR A 111 -8.05 2.29 9.82
CA TYR A 111 -8.93 1.17 10.19
C TYR A 111 -8.40 -0.18 9.72
N GLY A 112 -7.57 -0.18 8.68
CA GLY A 112 -6.97 -1.40 8.17
C GLY A 112 -6.48 -1.26 6.74
N SER A 113 -6.13 -2.41 6.16
CA SER A 113 -5.68 -2.49 4.78
C SER A 113 -6.35 -3.64 4.03
N SER A 114 -6.60 -3.44 2.75
CA SER A 114 -7.16 -4.45 1.84
C SER A 114 -6.46 -4.36 0.50
N ASN A 115 -5.78 -5.44 0.09
CA ASN A 115 -5.03 -5.52 -1.17
C ASN A 115 -4.01 -4.37 -1.39
N GLY A 116 -3.39 -3.88 -0.31
CA GLY A 116 -2.43 -2.78 -0.34
C GLY A 116 -3.07 -1.38 -0.35
N LEU A 117 -4.40 -1.28 -0.34
CA LEU A 117 -5.10 -0.03 -0.05
C LEU A 117 -5.29 0.11 1.45
N ILE A 118 -5.13 1.32 1.97
CA ILE A 118 -5.27 1.65 3.38
C ILE A 118 -6.55 2.46 3.58
N CYS A 119 -7.36 2.07 4.55
CA CYS A 119 -8.57 2.81 4.93
C CYS A 119 -8.21 3.86 5.99
N ILE A 120 -8.42 5.14 5.66
CA ILE A 120 -8.26 6.30 6.55
C ILE A 120 -9.60 7.01 6.72
N SER A 121 -9.84 7.58 7.89
CA SER A 121 -10.97 8.48 8.14
C SER A 121 -10.60 9.55 9.15
N ASP A 122 -11.03 10.78 8.89
CA ASP A 122 -10.94 11.92 9.81
C ASP A 122 -11.97 11.82 10.94
N GLU A 123 -13.01 11.01 10.76
CA GLU A 123 -14.03 10.73 11.77
C GLU A 123 -13.80 9.37 12.43
N ILE A 124 -14.10 9.25 13.73
CA ILE A 124 -14.17 7.96 14.41
C ILE A 124 -15.37 7.20 13.86
N LEU A 125 -15.12 6.31 12.90
CA LEU A 125 -16.12 5.37 12.39
C LEU A 125 -16.64 4.50 13.54
N ASN A 126 -17.97 4.43 13.66
CA ASN A 126 -18.60 3.51 14.59
C ASN A 126 -18.24 2.06 14.21
N PHE A 127 -17.96 1.21 15.19
CA PHE A 127 -17.56 -0.19 14.93
C PHE A 127 -18.67 -1.03 14.27
N ASP A 128 -19.91 -0.55 14.30
CA ASP A 128 -21.05 -1.14 13.58
C ASP A 128 -21.15 -0.69 12.10
N SER A 129 -20.24 0.17 11.65
CA SER A 129 -20.21 0.63 10.27
C SER A 129 -19.82 -0.52 9.34
N PRO A 130 -20.50 -0.74 8.21
CA PRO A 130 -20.15 -1.78 7.25
C PRO A 130 -18.81 -1.56 6.54
N ILE A 131 -18.14 -0.44 6.85
CA ILE A 131 -16.82 -0.04 6.33
C ILE A 131 -15.68 -0.56 7.23
N CYS A 132 -15.96 -0.89 8.49
CA CYS A 132 -15.01 -1.40 9.48
C CYS A 132 -14.96 -2.93 9.52
#